data_AF-A0A7V2PSD7-F1
#
_entry.id   AF-A0A7V2PSD7-F1
#
_cell.length_a   1.000
_cell.length_b   1.000
_cell.length_c   1.000
_cell.angle_alpha   90.00
_cell.angle_beta   90.00
_cell.angle_gamma   90.00
#
_symmetry.space_group_name_H-M   'P 1'
#
loop_
_entity.id
_entity.type
_entity.pdbx_description
1 polymer ?
#
loop_
_entity_poly.entity_id
_entity_poly.type
_entity_poly.pdbx_seq_one_letter_code
_entity_poly.pdbx_strand_id
1 'polypeptide(L)'
;MKIQCCNSMINLALFTVFVSLVFSSCQMSENQARKSSNKPSQTSTTIVSPTPSSSSTLKPIFTTTPANTHTQVPSITPSPTITGTPTPTATWVYHPAGEIEVPILLYHHVSDEEDGNRYYVTPRAFQKQMEMLYERGYKTITVSQLLDVLIYGGELPPKPIVITFDDGHMSVYEDAYPIMEKYGFVGVFYIVANRLESDGFVGVKELKYLSNHGWEIGSHSFSHPDLTSSHKQAKHELLDSRLFLEEKLGIKIQTFAYPYGTIDPFIATKTQNYGYRGAVGLGTSIKHTYGTMYYLSRIEIHGTDNLKMFSSYLPWEN
;
A
#
# COMPACT_ATOMS: atom_id res chain seq x y z
N MET A 1 -44.32 14.64 24.85
CA MET A 1 -45.75 14.84 24.52
C MET A 1 -45.84 15.14 23.03
N LYS A 2 -46.37 14.19 22.23
CA LYS A 2 -46.87 14.23 20.83
C LYS A 2 -46.08 15.08 19.81
N ILE A 3 -45.27 14.52 18.90
CA ILE A 3 -45.61 13.75 17.68
C ILE A 3 -46.72 14.40 16.85
N GLN A 4 -46.36 14.86 15.65
CA GLN A 4 -47.30 15.05 14.56
C GLN A 4 -46.68 14.53 13.26
N CYS A 5 -47.24 13.41 12.80
CA CYS A 5 -47.01 12.82 11.49
C CYS A 5 -47.61 13.71 10.39
N CYS A 6 -47.02 13.66 9.20
CA CYS A 6 -47.80 13.74 7.97
C CYS A 6 -47.17 12.86 6.89
N ASN A 7 -47.87 11.76 6.59
CA ASN A 7 -47.69 10.98 5.37
C ASN A 7 -48.29 11.79 4.21
N SER A 8 -47.63 11.78 3.04
CA SER A 8 -48.36 11.84 1.79
C SER A 8 -47.72 10.92 0.76
N MET A 9 -48.61 10.23 0.08
CA MET A 9 -48.44 9.14 -0.85
C MET A 9 -48.33 9.62 -2.32
N ILE A 10 -47.79 8.74 -3.16
CA ILE A 10 -48.15 8.53 -4.59
C ILE A 10 -47.72 9.63 -5.58
N ASN A 11 -46.76 9.30 -6.45
CA ASN A 11 -47.11 9.02 -7.86
C ASN A 11 -45.99 8.30 -8.61
N LEU A 12 -46.39 7.17 -9.19
CA LEU A 12 -45.65 6.30 -10.09
C LEU A 12 -45.83 6.85 -11.52
N ALA A 13 -44.73 7.16 -12.21
CA ALA A 13 -44.77 7.44 -13.64
C ALA A 13 -43.73 6.56 -14.35
N LEU A 14 -44.22 5.51 -15.00
CA LEU A 14 -43.49 4.72 -15.98
C LEU A 14 -43.15 5.60 -17.18
N PHE A 15 -41.87 5.64 -17.58
CA PHE A 15 -41.46 6.07 -18.90
C PHE A 15 -40.77 4.89 -19.60
N THR A 16 -41.53 4.19 -20.42
CA THR A 16 -41.05 3.26 -21.44
C THR A 16 -40.45 4.05 -22.60
N VAL A 17 -39.13 3.95 -22.81
CA VAL A 17 -38.47 4.44 -24.02
C VAL A 17 -38.18 3.24 -24.93
N PHE A 18 -38.77 3.27 -26.12
CA PHE A 18 -38.54 2.32 -27.21
C PHE A 18 -37.10 2.45 -27.73
N VAL A 19 -36.35 1.35 -27.69
CA VAL A 19 -35.06 1.20 -28.38
C VAL A 19 -35.34 0.58 -29.74
N SER A 20 -35.22 1.38 -30.80
CA SER A 20 -35.21 0.88 -32.18
C SER A 20 -33.77 0.57 -32.58
N LEU A 21 -33.46 -0.72 -32.67
CA LEU A 21 -32.27 -1.27 -33.31
C LEU A 21 -32.34 -1.06 -34.82
N VAL A 22 -31.37 -0.33 -35.37
CA VAL A 22 -31.11 -0.32 -36.83
C VAL A 22 -29.81 -1.08 -37.05
N PHE A 23 -29.94 -2.30 -37.58
CA PHE A 23 -28.84 -3.06 -38.15
C PHE A 23 -28.48 -2.43 -39.50
N SER A 24 -27.21 -2.03 -39.68
CA SER A 24 -26.66 -1.81 -41.00
C SER A 24 -25.36 -2.59 -41.12
N SER A 25 -25.47 -3.72 -41.79
CA SER A 25 -24.38 -4.57 -42.24
C SER A 25 -23.75 -3.94 -43.48
N CYS A 26 -22.43 -3.72 -43.48
CA CYS A 26 -21.70 -3.56 -44.72
C CYS A 26 -20.40 -4.37 -44.65
N GLN A 27 -20.26 -5.29 -45.60
CA GLN A 27 -19.18 -6.23 -45.79
C GLN A 27 -18.09 -5.62 -46.68
N MET A 28 -16.85 -5.98 -46.34
CA MET A 28 -15.68 -6.25 -47.19
C MET A 28 -15.11 -5.16 -48.12
N SER A 29 -13.82 -4.87 -47.91
CA SER A 29 -12.83 -4.94 -48.99
C SER A 29 -11.49 -5.36 -48.40
N GLU A 30 -10.99 -6.48 -48.91
CA GLU A 30 -9.62 -6.94 -48.76
C GLU A 30 -8.65 -5.96 -49.42
N ASN A 31 -7.45 -5.84 -48.87
CA ASN A 31 -6.29 -5.48 -49.69
C ASN A 31 -5.07 -6.24 -49.20
N GLN A 32 -4.62 -7.17 -50.04
CA GLN A 32 -3.40 -7.93 -49.88
C GLN A 32 -2.17 -7.05 -50.13
N ALA A 33 -1.19 -7.10 -49.23
CA ALA A 33 0.18 -6.71 -49.54
C ALA A 33 1.16 -7.70 -48.88
N ARG A 34 1.55 -8.66 -49.73
CA ARG A 34 2.74 -9.51 -49.73
C ARG A 34 3.96 -8.87 -49.03
N LYS A 35 4.64 -9.61 -48.14
CA LYS A 35 6.11 -9.77 -48.15
C LYS A 35 6.63 -10.80 -47.13
N SER A 36 7.24 -11.84 -47.70
CA SER A 36 8.52 -12.44 -47.30
C SER A 36 8.63 -13.20 -45.97
N SER A 37 8.36 -14.50 -46.06
CA SER A 37 8.90 -15.55 -45.21
C SER A 37 10.43 -15.67 -45.33
N ASN A 38 11.15 -15.67 -44.21
CA ASN A 38 12.46 -16.30 -44.11
C ASN A 38 12.55 -17.03 -42.75
N LYS A 39 12.42 -18.36 -42.81
CA LYS A 39 12.57 -19.29 -41.70
C LYS A 39 13.91 -20.02 -41.88
N PRO A 40 14.86 -19.94 -40.93
CA PRO A 40 16.01 -20.82 -40.96
C PRO A 40 15.65 -22.22 -40.45
N SER A 41 16.20 -23.19 -41.17
CA SER A 41 16.09 -24.63 -40.99
C SER A 41 16.54 -25.11 -39.60
N GLN A 42 15.76 -26.00 -38.99
CA GLN A 42 16.19 -26.81 -37.86
C GLN A 42 17.09 -27.95 -38.38
N THR A 43 18.29 -28.06 -37.82
CA THR A 43 19.19 -29.21 -38.05
C THR A 43 19.14 -30.08 -36.82
N SER A 44 18.54 -31.26 -36.97
CA SER A 44 18.49 -32.34 -36.00
C SER A 44 19.88 -32.99 -35.91
N THR A 45 20.48 -33.02 -34.72
CA THR A 45 21.63 -33.90 -34.44
C THR A 45 21.26 -34.80 -33.28
N THR A 46 21.42 -36.11 -33.46
CA THR A 46 21.09 -37.16 -32.49
C THR A 46 22.40 -37.82 -32.00
N ILE A 47 22.32 -38.41 -30.79
CA ILE A 47 23.20 -39.43 -30.14
C ILE A 47 24.52 -38.85 -29.56
N VAL A 48 24.99 -39.11 -28.33
CA VAL A 48 25.03 -40.32 -27.48
C VAL A 48 25.16 -39.95 -25.99
N SER A 49 24.47 -40.68 -25.09
CA SER A 49 24.72 -40.72 -23.64
C SER A 49 25.71 -41.83 -23.26
N PRO A 50 26.70 -41.60 -22.39
CA PRO A 50 27.48 -42.67 -21.79
C PRO A 50 26.85 -43.21 -20.49
N THR A 51 26.77 -44.54 -20.42
CA THR A 51 26.35 -45.39 -19.29
C THR A 51 27.42 -45.40 -18.17
N PRO A 52 27.04 -45.54 -16.88
CA PRO A 52 27.98 -45.50 -15.77
C PRO A 52 28.83 -46.78 -15.66
N SER A 53 30.12 -46.62 -15.34
CA SER A 53 31.03 -47.72 -15.00
C SER A 53 31.08 -47.89 -13.47
N SER A 54 30.80 -49.10 -13.01
CA SER A 54 31.03 -49.55 -11.64
C SER A 54 32.51 -49.84 -11.41
N SER A 55 33.03 -49.47 -10.24
CA SER A 55 34.31 -49.97 -9.74
C SER A 55 34.17 -50.35 -8.27
N SER A 56 34.40 -51.63 -8.00
CA SER A 56 34.41 -52.26 -6.69
C SER A 56 35.86 -52.49 -6.26
N THR A 57 36.32 -51.94 -5.13
CA THR A 57 37.50 -52.52 -4.46
C THR A 57 37.61 -52.20 -2.96
N LEU A 58 37.47 -53.28 -2.18
CA LEU A 58 38.08 -53.68 -0.90
C LEU A 58 37.96 -52.84 0.38
N LYS A 59 37.55 -53.58 1.41
CA LYS A 59 37.35 -53.22 2.81
C LYS A 59 38.68 -53.34 3.57
N PRO A 60 39.18 -52.30 4.27
CA PRO A 60 40.36 -52.42 5.12
C PRO A 60 40.04 -53.09 6.46
N ILE A 61 40.96 -53.95 6.90
CA ILE A 61 40.98 -54.68 8.17
C ILE A 61 41.40 -53.75 9.32
N PHE A 62 40.81 -53.97 10.49
CA PHE A 62 41.04 -53.22 11.73
C PHE A 62 42.45 -53.43 12.29
N THR A 63 43.13 -52.33 12.61
CA THR A 63 44.33 -52.31 13.44
C THR A 63 43.97 -51.68 14.79
N THR A 64 44.27 -52.36 15.89
CA THR A 64 44.01 -51.88 17.26
C THR A 64 44.98 -50.79 17.68
N THR A 65 44.47 -49.60 17.98
CA THR A 65 45.21 -48.45 18.51
C THR A 65 45.21 -48.47 20.06
N PRO A 66 46.32 -48.13 20.74
CA PRO A 66 46.41 -48.17 22.20
C PRO A 66 45.59 -47.08 22.90
N ALA A 67 45.25 -47.36 24.16
CA ALA A 67 44.40 -46.55 25.05
C ALA A 67 44.93 -45.13 25.26
N ASN A 68 44.04 -44.14 25.13
CA ASN A 68 44.31 -42.74 25.41
C ASN A 68 44.32 -42.47 26.93
N THR A 69 45.41 -41.87 27.40
CA THR A 69 45.53 -41.23 28.72
C THR A 69 44.59 -40.03 28.83
N HIS A 70 43.84 -39.94 29.92
CA HIS A 70 42.93 -38.82 30.20
C HIS A 70 43.70 -37.52 30.48
N THR A 71 43.69 -36.59 29.52
CA THR A 71 44.04 -35.17 29.75
C THR A 71 42.78 -34.43 30.23
N GLN A 72 42.87 -33.76 31.38
CA GLN A 72 41.77 -32.96 31.91
C GLN A 72 41.48 -31.76 30.99
N VAL A 73 40.21 -31.60 30.61
CA VAL A 73 39.70 -30.45 29.84
C VAL A 73 39.60 -29.25 30.79
N PRO A 74 40.11 -28.05 30.42
CA PRO A 74 39.96 -26.86 31.26
C PRO A 74 38.49 -26.46 31.40
N SER A 75 38.12 -26.08 32.62
CA SER A 75 36.78 -25.65 33.01
C SER A 75 36.30 -24.46 32.17
N ILE A 76 35.11 -24.58 31.60
CA ILE A 76 34.40 -23.50 30.92
C ILE A 76 34.12 -22.35 31.90
N THR A 77 34.62 -21.16 31.57
CA THR A 77 34.25 -19.91 32.25
C THR A 77 32.79 -19.58 31.92
N PRO A 78 31.91 -19.28 32.90
CA PRO A 78 30.53 -18.91 32.62
C PRO A 78 30.50 -17.60 31.81
N SER A 79 29.82 -17.65 30.67
CA SER A 79 29.53 -16.47 29.84
C SER A 79 28.63 -15.50 30.62
N PRO A 80 28.85 -14.18 30.55
CA PRO A 80 28.01 -13.22 31.26
C PRO A 80 26.56 -13.34 30.77
N THR A 81 25.64 -13.54 31.71
CA THR A 81 24.20 -13.45 31.47
C THR A 81 23.89 -12.09 30.88
N ILE A 82 23.42 -12.05 29.63
CA ILE A 82 22.85 -10.85 29.04
C ILE A 82 21.57 -10.56 29.82
N THR A 83 21.65 -9.64 30.77
CA THR A 83 20.47 -9.04 31.39
C THR A 83 19.72 -8.32 30.28
N GLY A 84 18.60 -8.90 29.83
CA GLY A 84 17.75 -8.27 28.84
C GLY A 84 17.34 -6.89 29.32
N THR A 85 17.75 -5.84 28.60
CA THR A 85 17.23 -4.50 28.79
C THR A 85 15.71 -4.59 28.65
N PRO A 86 14.90 -4.18 29.65
CA PRO A 86 13.46 -4.21 29.51
C PRO A 86 13.08 -3.38 28.30
N THR A 87 12.38 -4.00 27.34
CA THR A 87 11.76 -3.27 26.24
C THR A 87 10.87 -2.21 26.87
N PRO A 88 11.08 -0.91 26.60
CA PRO A 88 10.24 0.12 27.18
C PRO A 88 8.79 -0.17 26.82
N THR A 89 7.96 -0.40 27.84
CA THR A 89 6.52 -0.57 27.67
C THR A 89 6.02 0.67 26.95
N ALA A 90 5.48 0.49 25.73
CA ALA A 90 4.88 1.59 25.00
C ALA A 90 3.79 2.21 25.88
N THR A 91 4.05 3.41 26.41
CA THR A 91 3.04 4.20 27.11
C THR A 91 2.13 4.76 26.04
N TRP A 92 1.00 4.12 25.82
CA TRP A 92 -0.05 4.64 24.98
C TRP A 92 -0.64 5.92 25.59
N VAL A 93 -1.03 6.87 24.75
CA VAL A 93 -1.57 8.18 25.16
C VAL A 93 -3.03 8.25 24.75
N TYR A 94 -3.90 8.56 25.72
CA TYR A 94 -5.33 8.74 25.46
C TYR A 94 -5.62 10.08 24.80
N HIS A 95 -6.41 10.05 23.74
CA HIS A 95 -6.91 11.23 23.02
C HIS A 95 -8.44 11.23 23.07
N PRO A 96 -9.08 12.36 23.44
CA PRO A 96 -10.53 12.49 23.36
C PRO A 96 -10.99 12.53 21.90
N ALA A 97 -12.25 12.17 21.68
CA ALA A 97 -12.86 12.26 20.35
C ALA A 97 -12.95 13.73 19.86
N GLY A 98 -12.91 13.90 18.54
CA GLY A 98 -13.28 15.12 17.82
C GLY A 98 -12.15 15.97 17.28
N GLU A 99 -10.94 15.83 17.84
CA GLU A 99 -9.74 16.48 17.33
C GLU A 99 -8.50 15.62 17.62
N ILE A 100 -7.60 15.53 16.64
CA ILE A 100 -6.33 14.80 16.78
C ILE A 100 -5.22 15.49 15.97
N GLU A 101 -4.00 15.48 16.51
CA GLU A 101 -2.80 15.94 15.82
C GLU A 101 -1.95 14.75 15.39
N VAL A 102 -1.93 14.46 14.09
CA VAL A 102 -1.13 13.39 13.48
C VAL A 102 -0.62 13.87 12.12
N PRO A 103 0.70 13.92 11.89
CA PRO A 103 1.23 14.14 10.55
C PRO A 103 0.88 12.95 9.65
N ILE A 104 0.38 13.24 8.45
CA ILE A 104 0.11 12.25 7.41
C ILE A 104 1.06 12.54 6.25
N LEU A 105 2.01 11.65 6.00
CA LEU A 105 2.99 11.80 4.92
C LEU A 105 2.46 11.17 3.64
N LEU A 106 2.71 11.79 2.49
CA LEU A 106 2.38 11.27 1.17
C LEU A 106 3.66 11.03 0.36
N TYR A 107 3.78 9.79 -0.13
CA TYR A 107 4.76 9.34 -1.11
C TYR A 107 4.04 8.79 -2.36
N HIS A 108 4.76 8.68 -3.47
CA HIS A 108 4.25 8.01 -4.68
C HIS A 108 5.16 6.84 -5.05
N HIS A 109 6.36 7.13 -5.56
CA HIS A 109 7.36 6.13 -5.87
C HIS A 109 8.47 6.09 -4.82
N VAL A 110 8.92 4.88 -4.50
CA VAL A 110 10.21 4.66 -3.82
C VAL A 110 11.12 3.92 -4.78
N SER A 111 11.84 4.63 -5.64
CA SER A 111 12.61 4.03 -6.76
C SER A 111 13.77 4.95 -7.19
N ASP A 112 14.82 4.36 -7.75
CA ASP A 112 15.96 5.07 -8.35
C ASP A 112 15.74 5.46 -9.82
N GLU A 113 14.63 5.03 -10.46
CA GLU A 113 14.41 5.15 -11.91
C GLU A 113 14.35 6.60 -12.42
N GLU A 114 13.81 7.52 -11.63
CA GLU A 114 13.70 8.95 -11.96
C GLU A 114 14.25 9.84 -10.85
N ASP A 115 15.48 9.56 -10.39
CA ASP A 115 16.15 10.39 -9.37
C ASP A 115 16.14 11.88 -9.75
N GLY A 116 15.71 12.73 -8.81
CA GLY A 116 15.47 14.16 -9.01
C GLY A 116 14.04 14.54 -9.42
N ASN A 117 13.15 13.59 -9.72
CA ASN A 117 11.72 13.85 -9.89
C ASN A 117 11.04 14.06 -8.52
N ARG A 118 10.14 15.05 -8.44
CA ARG A 118 9.33 15.35 -7.24
C ARG A 118 8.63 14.11 -6.66
N TYR A 119 8.13 13.21 -7.49
CA TYR A 119 7.33 12.06 -7.05
C TYR A 119 8.15 10.79 -6.75
N TYR A 120 9.47 10.82 -6.96
CA TYR A 120 10.37 9.67 -6.80
C TYR A 120 11.34 9.89 -5.65
N VAL A 121 11.10 9.21 -4.53
CA VAL A 121 12.07 9.17 -3.43
C VAL A 121 12.96 7.95 -3.61
N THR A 122 14.28 8.13 -3.68
CA THR A 122 15.18 6.96 -3.78
C THR A 122 15.05 6.05 -2.56
N PRO A 123 15.20 4.71 -2.68
CA PRO A 123 15.17 3.79 -1.54
C PRO A 123 16.16 4.20 -0.43
N ARG A 124 17.32 4.74 -0.81
CA ARG A 124 18.31 5.27 0.13
C ARG A 124 17.82 6.49 0.91
N ALA A 125 17.16 7.45 0.24
CA ALA A 125 16.58 8.61 0.91
C ALA A 125 15.43 8.18 1.83
N PHE A 126 14.54 7.32 1.33
CA PHE A 126 13.43 6.77 2.09
C PHE A 126 13.90 6.03 3.35
N GLN A 127 14.94 5.18 3.25
CA GLN A 127 15.51 4.51 4.41
C GLN A 127 15.98 5.48 5.50
N LYS A 128 16.68 6.56 5.13
CA LYS A 128 17.13 7.57 6.10
C LYS A 128 15.97 8.30 6.78
N GLN A 129 14.88 8.52 6.04
CA GLN A 129 13.66 9.12 6.59
C GLN A 129 13.01 8.17 7.61
N MET A 130 12.88 6.88 7.28
CA MET A 130 12.32 5.87 8.20
C MET A 130 13.20 5.65 9.44
N GLU A 131 14.53 5.63 9.26
CA GLU A 131 15.50 5.55 10.35
C GLU A 131 15.33 6.73 11.32
N MET A 132 15.22 7.96 10.80
CA MET A 132 14.97 9.14 11.63
C MET A 132 13.66 9.03 12.41
N LEU A 133 12.57 8.61 11.77
CA LEU A 133 11.29 8.42 12.45
C LEU A 133 11.43 7.42 13.60
N TYR A 134 12.08 6.28 13.34
CA TYR A 134 12.31 5.25 14.34
C TYR A 134 13.16 5.76 15.52
N GLU A 135 14.30 6.40 15.25
CA GLU A 135 15.20 6.94 16.27
C GLU A 135 14.52 8.02 17.13
N ARG A 136 13.61 8.80 16.55
CA ARG A 136 12.84 9.84 17.27
C ARG A 136 11.63 9.31 18.03
N GLY A 137 11.38 8.01 17.97
CA GLY A 137 10.30 7.34 18.69
C GLY A 137 8.93 7.44 18.03
N TYR A 138 8.87 7.77 16.74
CA TYR A 138 7.61 7.72 15.99
C TYR A 138 7.11 6.29 15.86
N LYS A 139 5.78 6.16 15.79
CA LYS A 139 5.12 4.89 15.51
C LYS A 139 4.03 5.11 14.47
N THR A 140 4.05 4.27 13.44
CA THR A 140 3.06 4.33 12.38
C THR A 140 1.71 3.83 12.84
N ILE A 141 0.67 4.54 12.42
CA ILE A 141 -0.72 4.10 12.47
C ILE A 141 -1.33 4.21 11.07
N THR A 142 -2.48 3.59 10.88
CA THR A 142 -3.27 3.66 9.65
C THR A 142 -4.24 4.84 9.67
N VAL A 143 -4.79 5.24 8.53
CA VAL A 143 -5.83 6.28 8.47
C VAL A 143 -7.10 5.78 9.15
N SER A 144 -7.44 4.50 9.01
CA SER A 144 -8.56 3.89 9.72
C SER A 144 -8.42 3.98 11.25
N GLN A 145 -7.22 3.75 11.80
CA GLN A 145 -6.96 3.92 13.24
C GLN A 145 -7.03 5.39 13.68
N LEU A 146 -6.52 6.32 12.86
CA LEU A 146 -6.67 7.76 13.11
C LEU A 146 -8.16 8.13 13.17
N LEU A 147 -8.97 7.65 12.21
CA LEU A 147 -10.41 7.87 12.17
C LEU A 147 -11.12 7.26 13.37
N ASP A 148 -10.73 6.08 13.84
CA ASP A 148 -11.31 5.46 15.04
C ASP A 148 -11.13 6.38 16.26
N VAL A 149 -9.91 6.87 16.49
CA VAL A 149 -9.61 7.77 17.62
C VAL A 149 -10.26 9.15 17.44
N LEU A 150 -10.26 9.67 16.22
CA LEU A 150 -10.94 10.94 15.92
C LEU A 150 -12.46 10.84 16.21
N ILE A 151 -13.10 9.71 15.92
CA ILE A 151 -14.55 9.54 16.05
C ILE A 151 -14.95 9.16 17.47
N TYR A 152 -14.21 8.25 18.10
CA TYR A 152 -14.64 7.62 19.35
C TYR A 152 -13.76 7.99 20.55
N GLY A 153 -12.63 8.66 20.32
CA GLY A 153 -11.55 8.74 21.29
C GLY A 153 -10.84 7.40 21.41
N GLY A 154 -9.66 7.40 22.01
CA GLY A 154 -8.89 6.19 22.18
C GLY A 154 -7.41 6.45 22.39
N GLU A 155 -6.64 5.38 22.40
CA GLU A 155 -5.22 5.44 22.68
C GLU A 155 -4.39 5.35 21.39
N LEU A 156 -3.38 6.21 21.27
CA LEU A 156 -2.37 6.16 20.21
C LEU A 156 -0.97 6.09 20.81
N PRO A 157 0.05 5.70 20.02
CA PRO A 157 1.43 5.86 20.45
C PRO A 157 1.74 7.34 20.75
N PRO A 158 2.74 7.67 21.59
CA PRO A 158 3.05 9.06 21.95
C PRO A 158 3.37 9.99 20.78
N LYS A 159 3.98 9.45 19.71
CA LYS A 159 4.35 10.17 18.48
C LYS A 159 3.75 9.43 17.28
N PRO A 160 2.41 9.47 17.10
CA PRO A 160 1.76 8.77 16.00
C PRO A 160 2.09 9.45 14.68
N ILE A 161 2.25 8.67 13.61
CA ILE A 161 2.42 9.19 12.25
C ILE A 161 1.72 8.27 11.26
N VAL A 162 1.17 8.82 10.19
CA VAL A 162 0.63 8.02 9.08
C VAL A 162 1.55 8.18 7.88
N ILE A 163 1.92 7.07 7.24
CA ILE A 163 2.69 7.09 5.99
C ILE A 163 1.78 6.53 4.89
N THR A 164 1.53 7.34 3.87
CA THR A 164 0.64 7.00 2.75
C THR A 164 1.41 6.95 1.44
N PHE A 165 0.96 6.05 0.56
CA PHE A 165 1.45 5.89 -0.80
C PHE A 165 0.26 5.94 -1.75
N ASP A 166 0.40 6.65 -2.86
CA ASP A 166 -0.63 6.75 -3.90
C ASP A 166 -0.28 5.92 -5.14
N ASP A 167 -1.21 5.87 -6.10
CA ASP A 167 -1.11 5.29 -7.44
C ASP A 167 -1.02 3.75 -7.60
N GLY A 168 -0.55 3.01 -6.60
CA GLY A 168 -0.46 1.54 -6.68
C GLY A 168 0.82 1.00 -7.33
N HIS A 169 1.91 1.78 -7.37
CA HIS A 169 3.17 1.37 -8.00
C HIS A 169 3.85 0.18 -7.31
N MET A 170 4.42 -0.74 -8.12
CA MET A 170 5.10 -1.94 -7.61
C MET A 170 6.28 -1.62 -6.69
N SER A 171 6.96 -0.50 -6.89
CA SER A 171 8.10 -0.05 -6.07
C SER A 171 7.74 0.14 -4.59
N VAL A 172 6.48 0.41 -4.25
CA VAL A 172 6.05 0.46 -2.86
C VAL A 172 6.14 -0.92 -2.20
N TYR A 173 5.79 -1.98 -2.93
CA TYR A 173 5.89 -3.35 -2.43
C TYR A 173 7.34 -3.85 -2.44
N GLU A 174 8.09 -3.58 -3.51
CA GLU A 174 9.45 -4.11 -3.69
C GLU A 174 10.50 -3.36 -2.87
N ASP A 175 10.37 -2.04 -2.71
CA ASP A 175 11.39 -1.20 -2.08
C ASP A 175 10.92 -0.58 -0.76
N ALA A 176 9.74 0.05 -0.72
CA ALA A 176 9.28 0.76 0.48
C ALA A 176 8.94 -0.21 1.63
N TYR A 177 8.18 -1.27 1.35
CA TYR A 177 7.74 -2.23 2.35
C TYR A 177 8.92 -2.89 3.10
N PRO A 178 9.94 -3.47 2.44
CA PRO A 178 11.05 -4.10 3.15
C PRO A 178 11.88 -3.13 3.99
N ILE A 179 11.89 -1.84 3.64
CA ILE A 179 12.53 -0.79 4.45
C ILE A 179 11.69 -0.52 5.70
N MET A 180 10.38 -0.30 5.55
CA MET A 180 9.48 -0.03 6.68
C MET A 180 9.41 -1.20 7.67
N GLU A 181 9.41 -2.43 7.15
CA GLU A 181 9.35 -3.66 7.96
C GLU A 181 10.50 -3.75 8.97
N LYS A 182 11.72 -3.30 8.61
CA LYS A 182 12.89 -3.27 9.51
C LYS A 182 12.66 -2.45 10.79
N TYR A 183 11.76 -1.47 10.73
CA TYR A 183 11.44 -0.57 11.84
C TYR A 183 10.10 -0.91 12.51
N GLY A 184 9.43 -1.98 12.06
CA GLY A 184 8.09 -2.35 12.51
C GLY A 184 7.02 -1.34 12.10
N PHE A 185 7.24 -0.66 10.98
CA PHE A 185 6.30 0.34 10.44
C PHE A 185 5.32 -0.27 9.45
N VAL A 186 4.11 0.29 9.43
CA VAL A 186 3.05 -0.02 8.47
C VAL A 186 2.66 1.23 7.71
N GLY A 187 2.10 1.07 6.51
CA GLY A 187 1.65 2.16 5.65
C GLY A 187 0.19 2.04 5.25
N VAL A 188 -0.28 3.06 4.54
CA VAL A 188 -1.57 3.07 3.83
C VAL A 188 -1.30 3.18 2.34
N PHE A 189 -1.82 2.27 1.55
CA PHE A 189 -1.59 2.24 0.10
C PHE A 189 -2.89 2.46 -0.67
N TYR A 190 -3.00 3.56 -1.41
CA TYR A 190 -4.18 3.94 -2.18
C TYR A 190 -4.05 3.49 -3.64
N ILE A 191 -5.01 2.69 -4.10
CA ILE A 191 -4.92 1.98 -5.37
C ILE A 191 -5.87 2.56 -6.41
N VAL A 192 -5.34 2.88 -7.59
CA VAL A 192 -6.16 3.20 -8.77
C VAL A 192 -6.71 1.89 -9.32
N ALA A 193 -8.03 1.69 -9.23
CA ALA A 193 -8.63 0.37 -9.43
C ALA A 193 -8.32 -0.26 -10.80
N ASN A 194 -8.34 0.53 -11.88
CA ASN A 194 -8.10 0.02 -13.23
C ASN A 194 -6.62 -0.24 -13.57
N ARG A 195 -5.69 0.11 -12.67
CA ARG A 195 -4.26 -0.19 -12.80
C ARG A 195 -3.87 -1.47 -12.07
N LEU A 196 -4.75 -2.03 -11.25
CA LEU A 196 -4.52 -3.29 -10.54
C LEU A 196 -4.08 -4.39 -11.52
N GLU A 197 -2.99 -5.08 -11.20
CA GLU A 197 -2.38 -6.14 -12.04
C GLU A 197 -1.86 -5.68 -13.43
N SER A 198 -1.82 -4.37 -13.70
CA SER A 198 -1.16 -3.84 -14.90
C SER A 198 0.36 -3.72 -14.70
N ASP A 199 1.10 -3.60 -15.80
CA ASP A 199 2.57 -3.56 -15.78
C ASP A 199 3.09 -2.37 -14.96
N GLY A 200 4.02 -2.63 -14.03
CA GLY A 200 4.53 -1.63 -13.08
C GLY A 200 3.64 -1.33 -11.87
N PHE A 201 2.49 -1.99 -11.72
CA PHE A 201 1.55 -1.82 -10.61
C PHE A 201 1.35 -3.11 -9.83
N VAL A 202 1.02 -2.98 -8.55
CA VAL A 202 0.77 -4.13 -7.67
C VAL A 202 -0.47 -4.92 -8.08
N GLY A 203 -0.47 -6.22 -7.77
CA GLY A 203 -1.60 -7.11 -7.96
C GLY A 203 -2.31 -7.49 -6.67
N VAL A 204 -3.30 -8.38 -6.80
CA VAL A 204 -4.07 -8.89 -5.65
C VAL A 204 -3.17 -9.60 -4.63
N LYS A 205 -2.12 -10.28 -5.09
CA LYS A 205 -1.20 -11.04 -4.23
C LYS A 205 -0.42 -10.11 -3.30
N GLU A 206 0.19 -9.06 -3.84
CA GLU A 206 1.00 -8.09 -3.11
C GLU A 206 0.13 -7.32 -2.11
N LEU A 207 -1.04 -6.85 -2.55
CA LEU A 207 -1.98 -6.12 -1.68
C LEU A 207 -2.51 -6.97 -0.53
N LYS A 208 -2.86 -8.24 -0.77
CA LYS A 208 -3.27 -9.16 0.31
C LYS A 208 -2.11 -9.43 1.27
N TYR A 209 -0.89 -9.55 0.77
CA TYR A 209 0.29 -9.71 1.61
C TYR A 209 0.45 -8.50 2.54
N LEU A 210 0.47 -7.28 1.99
CA LEU A 210 0.59 -6.05 2.78
C LEU A 210 -0.53 -5.94 3.83
N SER A 211 -1.77 -6.20 3.43
CA SER A 211 -2.92 -6.16 4.35
C SER A 211 -2.79 -7.15 5.51
N ASN A 212 -2.31 -8.37 5.24
CA ASN A 212 -2.03 -9.36 6.29
C ASN A 212 -0.87 -8.97 7.22
N HIS A 213 -0.04 -8.01 6.83
CA HIS A 213 1.06 -7.45 7.61
C HIS A 213 0.73 -6.07 8.20
N GLY A 214 -0.57 -5.76 8.33
CA GLY A 214 -1.05 -4.58 9.06
C GLY A 214 -1.11 -3.29 8.23
N TRP A 215 -0.81 -3.34 6.94
CA TRP A 215 -1.02 -2.19 6.06
C TRP A 215 -2.51 -1.99 5.77
N GLU A 216 -2.91 -0.73 5.64
CA GLU A 216 -4.24 -0.38 5.15
C GLU A 216 -4.22 -0.25 3.62
N ILE A 217 -5.23 -0.81 2.95
CA ILE A 217 -5.44 -0.62 1.52
C ILE A 217 -6.65 0.31 1.32
N GLY A 218 -6.44 1.41 0.62
CA GLY A 218 -7.46 2.41 0.29
C GLY A 218 -7.73 2.50 -1.22
N SER A 219 -8.77 3.26 -1.60
CA SER A 219 -9.08 3.54 -3.00
C SER A 219 -8.50 4.89 -3.45
N HIS A 220 -7.96 4.94 -4.67
CA HIS A 220 -7.49 6.15 -5.33
C HIS A 220 -8.25 6.42 -6.63
N SER A 221 -9.57 6.32 -6.56
CA SER A 221 -10.51 6.35 -7.69
C SER A 221 -10.43 5.11 -8.60
N PHE A 222 -11.23 5.08 -9.67
CA PHE A 222 -11.22 3.97 -10.62
C PHE A 222 -10.16 4.18 -11.70
N SER A 223 -10.08 5.39 -12.25
CA SER A 223 -9.25 5.73 -13.41
C SER A 223 -8.33 6.94 -13.21
N HIS A 224 -8.27 7.49 -11.99
CA HIS A 224 -7.45 8.64 -11.60
C HIS A 224 -7.79 9.98 -12.30
N PRO A 225 -9.07 10.37 -12.47
CA PRO A 225 -9.41 11.70 -12.99
C PRO A 225 -9.39 12.75 -11.88
N ASP A 226 -9.24 14.02 -12.27
CA ASP A 226 -9.66 15.13 -11.41
C ASP A 226 -11.18 15.12 -11.27
N LEU A 227 -11.65 14.76 -10.08
CA LEU A 227 -13.08 14.57 -9.78
C LEU A 227 -13.86 15.89 -9.79
N THR A 228 -13.18 17.03 -9.69
CA THR A 228 -13.81 18.36 -9.71
C THR A 228 -14.07 18.86 -11.13
N SER A 229 -13.34 18.33 -12.12
CA SER A 229 -13.52 18.68 -13.53
C SER A 229 -14.85 18.18 -14.10
N SER A 230 -15.37 17.04 -13.61
CA SER A 230 -16.70 16.54 -13.99
C SER A 230 -17.27 15.53 -13.00
N HIS A 231 -18.51 15.76 -12.58
CA HIS A 231 -19.23 14.85 -11.67
C HIS A 231 -19.92 13.67 -12.35
N LYS A 232 -19.93 13.62 -13.69
CA LYS A 232 -20.65 12.57 -14.46
C LYS A 232 -20.19 11.17 -14.08
N GLN A 233 -18.90 11.02 -13.76
CA GLN A 233 -18.29 9.72 -13.44
C GLN A 233 -18.12 9.49 -11.93
N ALA A 234 -18.63 10.38 -11.06
CA ALA A 234 -18.37 10.30 -9.62
C ALA A 234 -18.81 8.96 -9.00
N LYS A 235 -19.90 8.34 -9.48
CA LYS A 235 -20.29 7.00 -9.03
C LYS A 235 -19.23 5.95 -9.41
N HIS A 236 -18.79 5.96 -10.66
CA HIS A 236 -17.81 5.01 -11.17
C HIS A 236 -16.47 5.15 -10.44
N GLU A 237 -16.01 6.39 -10.32
CA GLU A 237 -14.72 6.69 -9.71
C GLU A 237 -14.69 6.43 -8.21
N LEU A 238 -15.79 6.65 -7.49
CA LEU A 238 -15.82 6.49 -6.03
C LEU A 238 -16.39 5.15 -5.60
N LEU A 239 -17.63 4.84 -5.98
CA LEU A 239 -18.34 3.65 -5.51
C LEU A 239 -17.84 2.40 -6.22
N ASP A 240 -17.81 2.41 -7.55
CA ASP A 240 -17.46 1.22 -8.31
C ASP A 240 -15.98 0.86 -8.09
N SER A 241 -15.09 1.85 -7.92
CA SER A 241 -13.70 1.63 -7.46
C SER A 241 -13.63 0.89 -6.13
N ARG A 242 -14.37 1.36 -5.12
CA ARG A 242 -14.40 0.72 -3.80
C ARG A 242 -14.85 -0.74 -3.92
N LEU A 243 -15.99 -0.95 -4.57
CA LEU A 243 -16.60 -2.28 -4.69
C LEU A 243 -15.72 -3.24 -5.49
N PHE A 244 -15.08 -2.76 -6.56
CA PHE A 244 -14.12 -3.55 -7.35
C PHE A 244 -12.95 -4.02 -6.47
N LEU A 245 -12.33 -3.12 -5.71
CA LEU A 245 -11.22 -3.46 -4.83
C LEU A 245 -11.66 -4.40 -3.69
N GLU A 246 -12.83 -4.18 -3.09
CA GLU A 246 -13.39 -5.08 -2.07
C GLU A 246 -13.63 -6.49 -2.63
N GLU A 247 -14.17 -6.61 -3.85
CA GLU A 247 -14.41 -7.88 -4.51
C GLU A 247 -13.09 -8.63 -4.79
N LYS A 248 -12.08 -7.95 -5.32
CA LYS A 248 -10.79 -8.55 -5.67
C LYS A 248 -10.00 -8.98 -4.44
N LEU A 249 -10.00 -8.14 -3.41
CA LEU A 249 -9.14 -8.33 -2.24
C LEU A 249 -9.84 -9.10 -1.11
N GLY A 250 -11.17 -9.11 -1.05
CA GLY A 250 -11.91 -9.74 0.04
C GLY A 250 -11.78 -9.02 1.38
N ILE A 251 -11.38 -7.74 1.36
CA ILE A 251 -11.25 -6.86 2.53
C ILE A 251 -12.17 -5.65 2.36
N LYS A 252 -12.41 -4.91 3.44
CA LYS A 252 -13.13 -3.62 3.37
C LYS A 252 -12.18 -2.50 2.97
N ILE A 253 -12.63 -1.67 2.03
CA ILE A 253 -11.91 -0.47 1.62
C ILE A 253 -12.58 0.72 2.30
N GLN A 254 -11.95 1.23 3.36
CA GLN A 254 -12.58 2.19 4.28
C GLN A 254 -12.24 3.64 3.96
N THR A 255 -11.11 3.89 3.31
CA THR A 255 -10.55 5.24 3.10
C THR A 255 -10.28 5.51 1.63
N PHE A 256 -10.28 6.80 1.29
CA PHE A 256 -10.10 7.29 -0.08
C PHE A 256 -9.01 8.36 -0.14
N ALA A 257 -8.18 8.35 -1.18
CA ALA A 257 -7.31 9.47 -1.52
C ALA A 257 -7.82 10.16 -2.77
N TYR A 258 -7.99 11.49 -2.73
CA TYR A 258 -8.42 12.25 -3.91
C TYR A 258 -7.27 12.38 -4.91
N PRO A 259 -7.45 11.97 -6.19
CA PRO A 259 -6.50 12.27 -7.24
C PRO A 259 -6.18 13.77 -7.26
N TYR A 260 -4.90 14.11 -7.38
CA TYR A 260 -4.39 15.50 -7.35
C TYR A 260 -4.69 16.27 -6.06
N GLY A 261 -5.22 15.62 -5.02
CA GLY A 261 -5.70 16.27 -3.80
C GLY A 261 -6.91 17.20 -4.01
N THR A 262 -7.62 17.12 -5.14
CA THR A 262 -8.71 18.05 -5.44
C THR A 262 -10.06 17.53 -4.95
N ILE A 263 -10.88 18.45 -4.42
CA ILE A 263 -12.20 18.13 -3.89
C ILE A 263 -13.13 19.33 -4.05
N ASP A 264 -14.43 19.04 -4.14
CA ASP A 264 -15.51 20.00 -3.97
C ASP A 264 -16.62 19.43 -3.05
N PRO A 265 -17.60 20.23 -2.61
CA PRO A 265 -18.65 19.75 -1.70
C PRO A 265 -19.48 18.58 -2.25
N PHE A 266 -19.65 18.48 -3.57
CA PHE A 266 -20.37 17.37 -4.19
C PHE A 266 -19.56 16.07 -4.05
N ILE A 267 -18.27 16.10 -4.39
CA ILE A 267 -17.38 14.95 -4.28
C ILE A 267 -17.22 14.52 -2.81
N ALA A 268 -17.01 15.45 -1.88
CA ALA A 268 -16.95 15.14 -0.44
C ALA A 268 -18.20 14.38 0.05
N THR A 269 -19.38 14.89 -0.33
CA THR A 269 -20.68 14.29 0.00
C THR A 269 -20.83 12.90 -0.63
N LYS A 270 -20.33 12.70 -1.86
CA LYS A 270 -20.37 11.39 -2.52
C LYS A 270 -19.40 10.40 -1.91
N THR A 271 -18.20 10.82 -1.52
CA THR A 271 -17.25 9.97 -0.79
C THR A 271 -17.90 9.40 0.47
N GLN A 272 -18.55 10.24 1.28
CA GLN A 272 -19.32 9.78 2.45
C GLN A 272 -20.46 8.83 2.07
N ASN A 273 -21.33 9.22 1.14
CA ASN A 273 -22.52 8.44 0.78
C ASN A 273 -22.18 7.09 0.14
N TYR A 274 -21.00 6.95 -0.46
CA TYR A 274 -20.54 5.71 -1.07
C TYR A 274 -19.79 4.79 -0.11
N GLY A 275 -19.77 5.13 1.18
CA GLY A 275 -19.40 4.22 2.27
C GLY A 275 -17.94 4.31 2.72
N TYR A 276 -17.18 5.30 2.24
CA TYR A 276 -15.89 5.62 2.84
C TYR A 276 -16.11 6.25 4.23
N ARG A 277 -15.24 5.93 5.19
CA ARG A 277 -15.26 6.48 6.55
C ARG A 277 -14.53 7.81 6.67
N GLY A 278 -13.61 8.07 5.75
CA GLY A 278 -12.83 9.29 5.66
C GLY A 278 -12.00 9.30 4.39
N ALA A 279 -11.35 10.43 4.12
CA ALA A 279 -10.55 10.62 2.93
C ALA A 279 -9.41 11.60 3.14
N VAL A 280 -8.33 11.41 2.38
CA VAL A 280 -7.11 12.22 2.45
C VAL A 280 -6.95 13.10 1.21
N GLY A 281 -6.43 14.30 1.41
CA GLY A 281 -6.11 15.26 0.36
C GLY A 281 -4.66 15.75 0.44
N LEU A 282 -4.40 16.97 -0.03
CA LEU A 282 -3.08 17.61 0.06
C LEU A 282 -3.13 18.84 0.97
N GLY A 283 -2.08 19.06 1.76
CA GLY A 283 -1.89 20.28 2.54
C GLY A 283 -0.69 20.21 3.47
N THR A 284 -0.72 20.95 4.58
CA THR A 284 0.37 21.01 5.56
C THR A 284 -0.10 20.89 7.00
N SER A 285 -1.41 20.71 7.23
CA SER A 285 -1.96 20.61 8.59
C SER A 285 -1.70 19.22 9.16
N ILE A 286 -1.27 19.15 10.41
CA ILE A 286 -1.25 17.92 11.20
C ILE A 286 -2.52 17.76 12.06
N LYS A 287 -3.31 18.83 12.19
CA LYS A 287 -4.52 18.87 13.00
C LYS A 287 -5.73 18.44 12.16
N HIS A 288 -6.45 17.44 12.65
CA HIS A 288 -7.63 16.87 12.02
C HIS A 288 -8.82 16.89 13.00
N THR A 289 -10.01 17.15 12.48
CA THR A 289 -11.25 17.26 13.25
C THR A 289 -12.39 16.53 12.54
N TYR A 290 -13.57 16.45 13.16
CA TYR A 290 -14.77 15.99 12.46
C TYR A 290 -15.01 16.71 11.13
N GLY A 291 -14.75 18.03 11.08
CA GLY A 291 -14.94 18.83 9.88
C GLY A 291 -13.99 18.48 8.74
N THR A 292 -12.87 17.83 9.04
CA THR A 292 -11.84 17.46 8.06
C THR A 292 -11.78 15.95 7.80
N MET A 293 -12.70 15.14 8.34
CA MET A 293 -12.63 13.67 8.20
C MET A 293 -12.65 13.18 6.75
N TYR A 294 -13.30 13.93 5.84
CA TYR A 294 -13.34 13.67 4.40
C TYR A 294 -12.34 14.51 3.60
N TYR A 295 -11.39 15.16 4.28
CA TYR A 295 -10.23 15.83 3.70
C TYR A 295 -9.11 15.96 4.77
N LEU A 296 -8.57 14.82 5.18
CA LEU A 296 -7.42 14.76 6.07
C LEU A 296 -6.20 15.27 5.30
N SER A 297 -5.50 16.24 5.87
CA SER A 297 -4.38 16.91 5.20
C SER A 297 -3.15 16.01 5.18
N ARG A 298 -2.52 15.86 4.00
CA ARG A 298 -1.25 15.15 3.84
C ARG A 298 -0.14 16.08 3.40
N ILE A 299 1.03 15.90 4.01
CA ILE A 299 2.28 16.53 3.67
C ILE A 299 2.97 15.67 2.62
N GLU A 300 3.07 16.16 1.41
CA GLU A 300 3.79 15.47 0.33
C GLU A 300 5.30 15.54 0.56
N ILE A 301 5.96 14.39 0.46
CA ILE A 301 7.41 14.28 0.52
C ILE A 301 7.95 14.24 -0.90
N HIS A 302 8.85 15.17 -1.23
CA HIS A 302 9.40 15.27 -2.57
C HIS A 302 10.70 14.46 -2.69
N GLY A 303 10.96 13.89 -3.86
CA GLY A 303 12.23 13.24 -4.18
C GLY A 303 13.45 14.15 -3.98
N THR A 304 13.24 15.46 -4.12
CA THR A 304 14.26 16.49 -3.91
C THR A 304 14.48 16.87 -2.44
N ASP A 305 13.68 16.36 -1.52
CA ASP A 305 13.80 16.69 -0.10
C ASP A 305 15.04 16.05 0.51
N ASN A 306 15.93 16.88 1.03
CA ASN A 306 16.97 16.40 1.92
C ASN A 306 16.40 16.10 3.31
N LEU A 307 17.19 15.39 4.13
CA LEU A 307 16.76 14.96 5.46
C LEU A 307 16.41 16.11 6.41
N LYS A 308 16.99 17.31 6.20
CA LYS A 308 16.64 18.51 6.98
C LYS A 308 15.25 19.02 6.61
N MET A 309 14.92 19.06 5.31
CA MET A 309 13.58 19.41 4.83
C MET A 309 12.55 18.40 5.35
N PHE A 310 12.82 17.10 5.22
CA PHE A 310 11.97 16.05 5.77
C PHE A 310 11.70 16.25 7.28
N SER A 311 12.75 16.50 8.07
CA SER A 311 12.62 16.77 9.50
C SER A 311 11.76 17.99 9.82
N SER A 312 11.67 18.99 8.94
CA SER A 312 10.90 20.21 9.17
C SER A 312 9.38 20.00 9.07
N TYR A 313 8.94 18.88 8.49
CA TYR A 313 7.54 18.49 8.42
C TYR A 313 7.03 17.80 9.68
N LEU A 314 7.94 17.43 10.59
CA LEU A 314 7.64 16.64 11.77
C LEU A 314 7.37 17.54 12.98
N PRO A 315 6.25 17.36 13.70
CA PRO A 315 5.86 18.29 14.77
C PRO A 315 6.54 18.05 16.11
N TRP A 316 7.17 16.89 16.30
CA TRP A 316 7.84 16.53 17.55
C TRP A 316 9.34 16.39 17.28
N GLU A 317 10.12 17.26 17.92
CA GLU A 317 11.56 17.08 18.02
C GLU A 317 11.90 16.05 19.13
N ASN A 318 13.19 15.79 19.31
CA ASN A 318 13.71 14.81 20.28
C ASN A 318 13.17 15.05 21.69
#